data_AF-A0A067QAG4-F1
#
_entry.id   AF-A0A067QAG4-F1
#
_cell.length_a   1.000
_cell.length_b   1.000
_cell.length_c   1.000
_cell.angle_alpha   90.00
_cell.angle_beta   90.00
_cell.angle_gamma   90.00
#
_symmetry.space_group_name_H-M   'P 1'
#
loop_
_entity.id
_entity.type
_entity.pdbx_description
1 polymer ?
#
loop_
_entity_poly.entity_id
_entity_poly.type
_entity_poly.pdbx_seq_one_letter_code
_entity_poly.pdbx_strand_id
1 'polypeptide(L)'
;MSLLVHASRTWHSKAAILSLATRRGLHTTPALCKKKKQMDMDSLFPDEEPEATTNMGDLFGSATPIPPKPSKSAAQGASRYPIDSPVSTKPPRKRLTPEERLKKFNDLRQYVSDRIGKRRAIRREQIRDSAWNHLWDLASTKEQMEQVVEMFPAWKAMGKVFTQTHAEQFVRRCEELKCPTLALDVFSDKVKYGLSLTQLPTARRLLHSLHLTTPLSNTIALSALFSLYKLPPISKDLVSCSMLMSACYKYANSKKEHRDKQSALVVAKSLVPSLEGLLKKAKPTFVPVKSVDRARRKEPMWVKWSLKRVEDSLVSASQKTGASRETALKKYAWLREYRIKSRHITLGEA
;
A
#
# COMPACT_ATOMS: atom_id res chain seq x y z
N MET A 1 -22.31 57.20 -8.52
CA MET A 1 -22.55 56.84 -9.93
C MET A 1 -21.22 56.50 -10.59
N SER A 2 -20.88 55.22 -10.68
CA SER A 2 -19.78 54.74 -11.54
C SER A 2 -20.16 53.36 -12.07
N LEU A 3 -20.36 53.32 -13.38
CA LEU A 3 -20.69 52.15 -14.19
C LEU A 3 -19.40 51.33 -14.43
N LEU A 4 -19.43 50.02 -14.16
CA LEU A 4 -18.36 49.11 -14.54
C LEU A 4 -18.94 47.99 -15.42
N VAL A 5 -18.52 48.04 -16.68
CA VAL A 5 -19.00 47.30 -17.83
C VAL A 5 -18.51 45.85 -17.78
N HIS A 6 -19.45 44.92 -17.98
CA HIS A 6 -19.22 43.50 -18.24
C HIS A 6 -18.57 43.27 -19.60
N ALA A 7 -17.56 42.40 -19.66
CA ALA A 7 -17.08 41.81 -20.91
C ALA A 7 -16.96 40.29 -20.76
N SER A 8 -18.03 39.59 -21.14
CA SER A 8 -18.10 38.13 -21.23
C SER A 8 -17.55 37.69 -22.59
N ARG A 9 -16.39 37.03 -22.63
CA ARG A 9 -15.89 36.38 -23.86
C ARG A 9 -16.24 34.89 -23.84
N THR A 10 -17.24 34.52 -24.61
CA THR A 10 -17.59 33.13 -24.94
C THR A 10 -16.67 32.61 -26.03
N TRP A 11 -15.91 31.54 -25.75
CA TRP A 11 -15.20 30.78 -26.79
C TRP A 11 -16.04 29.55 -27.16
N HIS A 12 -16.56 29.55 -28.38
CA HIS A 12 -17.03 28.35 -29.06
C HIS A 12 -15.96 27.93 -30.05
N SER A 13 -15.50 26.69 -29.98
CA SER A 13 -14.95 26.02 -31.15
C SER A 13 -15.27 24.53 -31.09
N LYS A 14 -16.14 24.14 -32.02
CA LYS A 14 -16.50 22.76 -32.35
C LYS A 14 -15.49 22.28 -33.39
N ALA A 15 -14.86 21.14 -33.16
CA ALA A 15 -14.28 20.33 -34.23
C ALA A 15 -14.31 18.86 -33.79
N ALA A 16 -15.32 18.13 -34.25
CA ALA A 16 -15.39 16.68 -34.16
C ALA A 16 -14.69 16.10 -35.41
N ILE A 17 -13.55 15.45 -35.23
CA ILE A 17 -12.89 14.68 -36.27
C ILE A 17 -13.25 13.21 -36.05
N LEU A 18 -14.08 12.67 -36.95
CA LEU A 18 -14.42 11.25 -37.01
C LEU A 18 -13.21 10.47 -37.54
N SER A 19 -12.59 9.68 -36.67
CA SER A 19 -11.54 8.73 -37.01
C SER A 19 -12.15 7.37 -37.35
N LEU A 20 -12.10 7.00 -38.63
CA LEU A 20 -12.36 5.64 -39.11
C LEU A 20 -11.13 4.78 -38.83
N ALA A 21 -11.18 3.99 -37.75
CA ALA A 21 -10.14 3.03 -37.42
C ALA A 21 -10.42 1.67 -38.08
N THR A 22 -9.63 1.36 -39.10
CA THR A 22 -9.55 0.06 -39.77
C THR A 22 -9.08 -1.02 -38.79
N ARG A 23 -9.98 -1.95 -38.44
CA ARG A 23 -9.66 -3.11 -37.58
C ARG A 23 -8.77 -4.10 -38.33
N ARG A 24 -7.52 -4.25 -37.91
CA ARG A 24 -6.68 -5.41 -38.26
C ARG A 24 -7.08 -6.58 -37.37
N GLY A 25 -7.45 -7.71 -37.98
CA GLY A 25 -7.79 -8.95 -37.29
C GLY A 25 -6.58 -9.52 -36.55
N LEU A 26 -6.70 -9.68 -35.23
CA LEU A 26 -5.72 -10.39 -34.42
C LEU A 26 -6.04 -11.89 -34.47
N HIS A 27 -5.11 -12.68 -34.98
CA HIS A 27 -5.16 -14.13 -34.90
C HIS A 27 -5.09 -14.58 -33.43
N THR A 28 -6.21 -15.06 -32.89
CA THR A 28 -6.30 -15.69 -31.58
C THR A 28 -5.84 -17.14 -31.66
N THR A 29 -4.66 -17.45 -31.15
CA THR A 29 -4.25 -18.83 -30.85
C THR A 29 -4.75 -19.24 -29.46
N PRO A 30 -5.29 -20.45 -29.28
CA PRO A 30 -5.86 -20.89 -28.01
C PRO A 30 -4.79 -21.10 -26.92
N ALA A 31 -5.02 -20.52 -25.75
CA ALA A 31 -4.16 -20.67 -24.59
C ALA A 31 -4.37 -22.05 -23.93
N LEU A 32 -3.38 -22.93 -24.09
CA LEU A 32 -3.26 -24.19 -23.34
C LEU A 32 -2.94 -23.87 -21.86
N CYS A 33 -3.96 -23.93 -21.00
CA CYS A 33 -3.84 -23.80 -19.55
C CYS A 33 -3.04 -24.98 -18.96
N LYS A 34 -1.74 -24.81 -18.72
CA LYS A 34 -0.94 -25.75 -17.93
C LYS A 34 -1.18 -25.55 -16.43
N LYS A 35 -1.58 -26.64 -15.77
CA LYS A 35 -1.83 -26.79 -14.32
C LYS A 35 -0.58 -26.38 -13.53
N LYS A 36 -0.65 -25.28 -12.77
CA LYS A 36 0.47 -24.78 -11.96
C LYS A 36 0.56 -25.55 -10.64
N LYS A 37 1.65 -26.30 -10.47
CA LYS A 37 2.01 -26.99 -9.22
C LYS A 37 2.29 -25.95 -8.13
N GLN A 38 1.60 -26.10 -7.01
CA GLN A 38 1.74 -25.29 -5.79
C GLN A 38 3.14 -25.53 -5.22
N MET A 39 3.91 -24.46 -5.07
CA MET A 39 5.25 -24.48 -4.48
C MET A 39 5.14 -23.78 -3.13
N ASP A 40 5.51 -24.51 -2.08
CA ASP A 40 5.50 -24.06 -0.69
C ASP A 40 6.46 -22.88 -0.53
N MET A 41 5.93 -21.74 -0.07
CA MET A 41 6.74 -20.59 0.30
C MET A 41 6.71 -20.49 1.81
N ASP A 42 7.81 -21.00 2.35
CA ASP A 42 8.22 -20.96 3.74
C ASP A 42 8.18 -19.54 4.32
N SER A 43 7.85 -19.50 5.61
CA SER A 43 7.46 -18.34 6.42
C SER A 43 8.47 -17.19 6.39
N LEU A 44 7.98 -15.99 6.06
CA LEU A 44 8.69 -14.70 6.18
C LEU A 44 7.88 -13.71 7.03
N PHE A 45 7.28 -14.17 8.13
CA PHE A 45 6.75 -13.31 9.18
C PHE A 45 7.37 -13.73 10.51
N PRO A 46 8.06 -12.81 11.21
CA PRO A 46 8.48 -13.08 12.58
C PRO A 46 7.24 -13.12 13.46
N ASP A 47 6.98 -14.28 14.06
CA ASP A 47 6.08 -14.39 15.21
C ASP A 47 6.73 -13.65 16.39
N GLU A 48 6.12 -12.54 16.79
CA GLU A 48 6.35 -11.96 18.11
C GLU A 48 5.55 -12.80 19.12
N GLU A 49 6.25 -13.69 19.83
CA GLU A 49 5.70 -14.37 21.00
C GLU A 49 5.71 -13.45 22.24
N PRO A 50 4.69 -13.53 23.11
CA PRO A 50 4.75 -12.99 24.45
C PRO A 50 5.41 -14.00 25.41
N GLU A 51 6.34 -13.48 26.21
CA GLU A 51 6.92 -14.15 27.37
C GLU A 51 5.83 -14.70 28.32
N ALA A 52 5.91 -15.98 28.69
CA ALA A 52 5.94 -16.43 30.08
C ALA A 52 5.95 -17.97 30.21
N THR A 53 7.04 -18.46 30.79
CA THR A 53 7.12 -19.54 31.79
C THR A 53 6.84 -21.00 31.44
N THR A 54 7.67 -21.84 32.08
CA THR A 54 7.47 -23.24 32.50
C THR A 54 7.78 -24.37 31.51
N ASN A 55 9.05 -24.79 31.58
CA ASN A 55 9.52 -26.09 32.05
C ASN A 55 8.96 -27.39 31.44
N MET A 56 9.91 -28.21 30.98
CA MET A 56 9.98 -29.68 30.90
C MET A 56 9.95 -30.30 29.51
N GLY A 57 10.93 -31.18 29.28
CA GLY A 57 10.69 -32.42 28.55
C GLY A 57 11.46 -32.55 27.24
N ASP A 58 12.69 -33.01 27.35
CA ASP A 58 13.48 -33.66 26.31
C ASP A 58 12.64 -34.76 25.60
N LEU A 59 12.41 -34.61 24.29
CA LEU A 59 11.63 -35.57 23.49
C LEU A 59 12.14 -35.65 22.04
N PHE A 60 13.45 -35.70 21.84
CA PHE A 60 14.06 -36.09 20.55
C PHE A 60 14.35 -37.60 20.53
N GLY A 61 13.29 -38.38 20.34
CA GLY A 61 13.35 -39.82 20.10
C GLY A 61 13.21 -40.16 18.61
N SER A 62 14.34 -40.54 18.01
CA SER A 62 14.55 -41.54 16.96
C SER A 62 13.59 -41.66 15.75
N ALA A 63 14.24 -41.56 14.59
CA ALA A 63 13.84 -41.98 13.25
C ALA A 63 12.94 -43.23 13.13
N THR A 64 12.03 -43.20 12.15
CA THR A 64 11.55 -44.37 11.42
C THR A 64 11.34 -44.05 9.93
N PRO A 65 11.89 -44.87 9.00
CA PRO A 65 11.63 -44.73 7.56
C PRO A 65 10.36 -45.47 7.14
N ILE A 66 9.50 -44.83 6.35
CA ILE A 66 8.31 -45.43 5.75
C ILE A 66 8.67 -46.04 4.38
N PRO A 67 8.33 -47.32 4.10
CA PRO A 67 8.60 -47.97 2.81
C PRO A 67 7.60 -47.59 1.70
N PRO A 68 8.00 -47.65 0.41
CA PRO A 68 7.13 -47.33 -0.72
C PRO A 68 6.17 -48.47 -1.10
N LYS A 69 4.92 -48.11 -1.38
CA LYS A 69 3.87 -49.00 -1.91
C LYS A 69 3.94 -49.06 -3.45
N PRO A 70 3.85 -50.24 -4.09
CA PRO A 70 3.73 -50.37 -5.54
C PRO A 70 2.25 -50.49 -5.96
N SER A 71 1.85 -49.81 -7.03
CA SER A 71 0.61 -50.13 -7.76
C SER A 71 0.87 -50.13 -9.27
N LYS A 72 0.66 -51.31 -9.85
CA LYS A 72 0.76 -51.69 -11.26
C LYS A 72 -0.45 -51.21 -12.09
N SER A 73 -0.16 -50.98 -13.39
CA SER A 73 -0.98 -51.27 -14.59
C SER A 73 -2.36 -50.61 -14.74
N ALA A 74 -2.93 -50.37 -15.91
CA ALA A 74 -2.53 -50.30 -17.31
C ALA A 74 -3.81 -49.83 -18.04
N ALA A 75 -3.73 -48.89 -18.98
CA ALA A 75 -4.71 -48.77 -20.05
C ALA A 75 -4.10 -47.98 -21.20
N GLN A 76 -3.88 -48.70 -22.29
CA GLN A 76 -3.36 -48.25 -23.56
C GLN A 76 -4.44 -47.45 -24.29
N GLY A 77 -4.06 -46.30 -24.85
CA GLY A 77 -4.89 -45.51 -25.75
C GLY A 77 -3.98 -44.73 -26.67
N ALA A 78 -3.68 -45.33 -27.82
CA ALA A 78 -2.73 -44.82 -28.80
C ALA A 78 -3.24 -43.54 -29.48
N SER A 79 -2.45 -42.46 -29.40
CA SER A 79 -2.43 -41.43 -30.45
C SER A 79 -1.01 -40.87 -30.52
N ARG A 80 -0.28 -41.37 -31.52
CA ARG A 80 1.09 -40.97 -31.85
C ARG A 80 1.05 -39.64 -32.62
N TYR A 81 1.52 -38.57 -31.98
CA TYR A 81 2.20 -37.47 -32.67
C TYR A 81 3.51 -37.19 -31.93
N PRO A 82 4.67 -37.30 -32.58
CA PRO A 82 5.95 -36.98 -31.97
C PRO A 82 6.11 -35.45 -31.98
N ILE A 83 5.83 -34.81 -30.84
CA ILE A 83 6.25 -33.43 -30.58
C ILE A 83 7.33 -33.51 -29.50
N ASP A 84 8.53 -33.91 -29.91
CA ASP A 84 9.77 -33.71 -29.16
C ASP A 84 10.13 -32.22 -29.20
N SER A 85 9.40 -31.42 -28.40
CA SER A 85 9.86 -30.09 -28.04
C SER A 85 10.67 -30.22 -26.75
N PRO A 86 11.99 -29.94 -26.76
CA PRO A 86 12.81 -30.00 -25.56
C PRO A 86 12.22 -29.06 -24.51
N VAL A 87 11.85 -29.61 -23.36
CA VAL A 87 11.42 -28.86 -22.19
C VAL A 87 12.58 -27.97 -21.76
N SER A 88 12.60 -26.73 -22.24
CA SER A 88 13.58 -25.71 -21.87
C SER A 88 13.40 -25.37 -20.39
N THR A 89 14.13 -26.09 -19.53
CA THR A 89 14.31 -25.77 -18.11
C THR A 89 15.18 -24.53 -18.01
N LYS A 90 14.53 -23.36 -18.02
CA LYS A 90 15.24 -22.09 -17.81
C LYS A 90 15.97 -22.15 -16.47
N PRO A 91 17.29 -21.86 -16.42
CA PRO A 91 18.05 -21.92 -15.18
C PRO A 91 17.44 -20.96 -14.14
N PRO A 92 17.50 -21.33 -12.84
CA PRO A 92 17.00 -20.48 -11.78
C PRO A 92 17.69 -19.12 -11.84
N ARG A 93 16.90 -18.03 -11.77
CA ARG A 93 17.43 -16.68 -11.82
C ARG A 93 18.34 -16.45 -10.61
N LYS A 94 19.65 -16.32 -10.84
CA LYS A 94 20.64 -16.00 -9.81
C LYS A 94 20.24 -14.67 -9.14
N ARG A 95 20.08 -14.68 -7.81
CA ARG A 95 19.87 -13.45 -7.03
C ARG A 95 21.14 -12.62 -7.13
N LEU A 96 21.02 -11.32 -7.43
CA LEU A 96 22.17 -10.41 -7.49
C LEU A 96 22.79 -10.28 -6.10
N THR A 97 24.12 -10.21 -6.04
CA THR A 97 24.81 -9.87 -4.80
C THR A 97 24.53 -8.39 -4.44
N PRO A 98 24.62 -8.00 -3.16
CA PRO A 98 24.38 -6.61 -2.75
C PRO A 98 25.31 -5.61 -3.45
N GLU A 99 26.58 -6.00 -3.69
CA GLU A 99 27.57 -5.19 -4.40
C GLU A 99 27.23 -5.02 -5.89
N GLU A 100 26.86 -6.11 -6.58
CA GLU A 100 26.41 -6.05 -7.98
C GLU A 100 25.16 -5.17 -8.12
N ARG A 101 24.26 -5.23 -7.13
CA ARG A 101 23.05 -4.43 -7.10
C ARG A 101 23.37 -2.95 -6.91
N LEU A 102 24.29 -2.61 -6.01
CA LEU A 102 24.78 -1.24 -5.82
C LEU A 102 25.43 -0.70 -7.09
N LYS A 103 26.29 -1.49 -7.73
CA LYS A 103 26.92 -1.12 -9.00
C LYS A 103 25.86 -0.82 -10.07
N LYS A 104 24.90 -1.72 -10.27
CA LYS A 104 23.80 -1.50 -11.23
C LYS A 104 22.94 -0.28 -10.90
N PHE A 105 22.71 -0.01 -9.61
CA PHE A 105 22.01 1.18 -9.18
C PHE A 105 22.78 2.44 -9.59
N ASN A 106 24.08 2.51 -9.28
CA ASN A 106 24.93 3.65 -9.61
C ASN A 106 25.03 3.85 -11.13
N ASP A 107 25.25 2.77 -11.89
CA ASP A 107 25.31 2.81 -13.35
C ASP A 107 24.00 3.32 -13.97
N LEU A 108 22.86 2.81 -13.50
CA LEU A 108 21.54 3.25 -13.98
C LEU A 108 21.23 4.69 -13.57
N ARG A 109 21.62 5.08 -12.35
CA ARG A 109 21.44 6.45 -11.85
C ARG A 109 22.25 7.43 -12.69
N GLN A 110 23.51 7.13 -12.96
CA GLN A 110 24.37 7.93 -13.84
C GLN A 110 23.77 8.02 -15.24
N TYR A 111 23.37 6.88 -15.82
CA TYR A 111 22.70 6.81 -17.13
C TYR A 111 21.48 7.74 -17.22
N VAL A 112 20.64 7.77 -16.18
CA VAL A 112 19.47 8.64 -16.09
C VAL A 112 19.89 10.10 -15.91
N SER A 113 20.82 10.39 -14.99
CA SER A 113 21.33 11.73 -14.70
C SER A 113 21.88 12.44 -15.94
N ASP A 114 22.72 11.76 -16.73
CA ASP A 114 23.37 12.32 -17.94
C ASP A 114 22.36 12.70 -19.05
N ARG A 115 21.15 12.12 -18.98
CA ARG A 115 20.08 12.24 -19.99
C ARG A 115 18.88 13.08 -19.53
N ILE A 116 18.85 13.53 -18.27
CA ILE A 116 17.79 14.43 -17.76
C ILE A 116 18.22 15.90 -17.66
N GLY A 117 17.25 16.79 -17.46
CA GLY A 117 17.49 18.22 -17.22
C GLY A 117 17.48 19.09 -18.49
N LYS A 118 17.65 20.40 -18.28
CA LYS A 118 17.64 21.42 -19.36
C LYS A 118 18.91 21.36 -20.23
N ARG A 119 20.06 21.08 -19.61
CA ARG A 119 21.37 20.95 -20.29
C ARG A 119 21.83 19.50 -20.22
N ARG A 120 21.23 18.66 -21.07
CA ARG A 120 21.59 17.22 -21.14
C ARG A 120 22.97 17.06 -21.73
N ALA A 121 23.78 16.19 -21.14
CA ALA A 121 25.05 15.77 -21.74
C ALA A 121 24.80 14.99 -23.04
N ILE A 122 23.77 14.12 -23.03
CA ILE A 122 23.39 13.30 -24.19
C ILE A 122 21.98 13.69 -24.66
N ARG A 123 21.86 14.29 -25.86
CA ARG A 123 20.58 14.83 -26.36
C ARG A 123 19.67 13.82 -27.06
N ARG A 124 20.21 12.76 -27.66
CA ARG A 124 19.47 11.93 -28.65
C ARG A 124 18.63 10.81 -28.03
N GLU A 125 19.00 10.30 -26.86
CA GLU A 125 18.33 9.14 -26.26
C GLU A 125 17.27 9.59 -25.23
N GLN A 126 16.02 9.22 -25.46
CA GLN A 126 14.96 9.40 -24.47
C GLN A 126 15.01 8.26 -23.44
N ILE A 127 14.98 8.63 -22.16
CA ILE A 127 14.87 7.66 -21.06
C ILE A 127 13.46 7.06 -21.10
N ARG A 128 13.41 5.73 -21.06
CA ARG A 128 12.15 4.98 -20.93
C ARG A 128 11.64 5.05 -19.50
N ASP A 129 10.32 5.12 -19.34
CA ASP A 129 9.66 5.13 -18.03
C ASP A 129 10.06 3.94 -17.13
N SER A 130 10.35 2.78 -17.74
CA SER A 130 10.82 1.59 -17.03
C SER A 130 12.12 1.80 -16.24
N ALA A 131 12.97 2.75 -16.65
CA ALA A 131 14.21 3.06 -15.94
C ALA A 131 13.96 3.55 -14.51
N TRP A 132 12.88 4.31 -14.28
CA TRP A 132 12.51 4.78 -12.94
C TRP A 132 12.04 3.63 -12.05
N ASN A 133 11.23 2.72 -12.58
CA ASN A 133 10.83 1.52 -11.85
C ASN A 133 12.06 0.68 -11.47
N HIS A 134 13.01 0.51 -12.39
CA HIS A 134 14.24 -0.22 -12.12
C HIS A 134 15.12 0.48 -11.08
N LEU A 135 15.17 1.82 -11.06
CA LEU A 135 15.89 2.58 -10.02
C LEU A 135 15.30 2.33 -8.63
N TRP A 136 13.98 2.41 -8.46
CA TRP A 136 13.34 2.11 -7.18
C TRP A 136 13.51 0.64 -6.79
N ASP A 137 13.39 -0.27 -7.74
CA ASP A 137 13.58 -1.70 -7.53
C ASP A 137 15.02 -2.07 -7.17
N LEU A 138 16.02 -1.24 -7.52
CA LEU A 138 17.43 -1.43 -7.20
C LEU A 138 17.84 -0.73 -5.90
N ALA A 139 17.25 0.43 -5.58
CA ALA A 139 17.57 1.20 -4.38
C ALA A 139 17.32 0.38 -3.11
N SER A 140 18.35 0.08 -2.32
CA SER A 140 18.30 -0.73 -1.10
C SER A 140 18.31 0.08 0.20
N THR A 141 18.63 1.37 0.14
CA THR A 141 18.74 2.24 1.33
C THR A 141 17.93 3.53 1.16
N LYS A 142 17.71 4.24 2.27
CA LYS A 142 17.00 5.53 2.27
C LYS A 142 17.75 6.58 1.45
N GLU A 143 19.07 6.63 1.60
CA GLU A 143 19.96 7.60 0.94
C GLU A 143 19.93 7.41 -0.58
N GLN A 144 19.86 6.16 -1.05
CA GLN A 144 19.68 5.86 -2.46
C GLN A 144 18.33 6.35 -2.99
N MET A 145 17.27 6.23 -2.20
CA MET A 145 15.96 6.79 -2.58
C MET A 145 15.99 8.32 -2.62
N GLU A 146 16.68 8.98 -1.69
CA GLU A 146 16.88 10.44 -1.69
C GLU A 146 17.60 10.90 -2.96
N GLN A 147 18.68 10.22 -3.36
CA GLN A 147 19.39 10.49 -4.61
C GLN A 147 18.49 10.32 -5.86
N VAL A 148 17.54 9.38 -5.84
CA VAL A 148 16.56 9.23 -6.93
C VAL A 148 15.57 10.40 -6.94
N VAL A 149 15.13 10.86 -5.77
CA VAL A 149 14.21 12.01 -5.62
C VAL A 149 14.85 13.31 -6.08
N GLU A 150 16.15 13.51 -5.87
CA GLU A 150 16.91 14.67 -6.35
C GLU A 150 16.84 14.84 -7.88
N MET A 151 16.65 13.75 -8.63
CA MET A 151 16.54 13.76 -10.08
C MET A 151 15.14 14.14 -10.59
N PHE A 152 14.09 14.12 -9.74
CA PHE A 152 12.71 14.36 -10.17
C PHE A 152 12.46 15.76 -10.76
N PRO A 153 12.99 16.87 -10.20
CA PRO A 153 12.80 18.19 -10.79
C PRO A 153 13.38 18.30 -12.21
N ALA A 154 14.51 17.63 -12.47
CA ALA A 154 15.13 17.59 -13.79
C ALA A 154 14.29 16.78 -14.79
N TRP A 155 13.66 15.69 -14.35
CA TRP A 155 12.67 14.95 -15.15
C TRP A 155 11.45 15.81 -15.50
N LYS A 156 10.90 16.51 -14.50
CA LYS A 156 9.78 17.44 -14.68
C LYS A 156 10.13 18.59 -15.64
N ALA A 157 11.33 19.15 -15.53
CA ALA A 157 11.80 20.25 -16.39
C ALA A 157 11.85 19.87 -17.88
N MET A 158 11.88 18.57 -18.21
CA MET A 158 11.77 18.07 -19.58
C MET A 158 10.32 17.99 -20.10
N GLY A 159 9.34 18.42 -19.31
CA GLY A 159 7.92 18.27 -19.61
C GLY A 159 7.41 16.83 -19.46
N LYS A 160 8.20 15.94 -18.85
CA LYS A 160 7.76 14.57 -18.55
C LYS A 160 7.05 14.54 -17.21
N VAL A 161 6.05 13.67 -17.09
CA VAL A 161 5.20 13.55 -15.89
C VAL A 161 5.24 12.11 -15.40
N PHE A 162 5.32 11.93 -14.09
CA PHE A 162 5.22 10.60 -13.50
C PHE A 162 3.77 10.09 -13.55
N THR A 163 3.60 8.84 -13.97
CA THR A 163 2.31 8.15 -14.00
C THR A 163 1.85 7.76 -12.60
N GLN A 164 0.61 7.29 -12.48
CA GLN A 164 0.08 6.80 -11.21
C GLN A 164 0.81 5.54 -10.73
N THR A 165 1.21 4.67 -11.66
CA THR A 165 2.02 3.48 -11.37
C THR A 165 3.37 3.85 -10.75
N HIS A 166 3.98 4.96 -11.21
CA HIS A 166 5.21 5.47 -10.63
C HIS A 166 5.01 5.89 -9.16
N ALA A 167 3.93 6.62 -8.86
CA ALA A 167 3.62 7.01 -7.48
C ALA A 167 3.39 5.78 -6.58
N GLU A 168 2.73 4.74 -7.09
CA GLU A 168 2.53 3.48 -6.36
C GLU A 168 3.85 2.77 -6.05
N GLN A 169 4.73 2.58 -7.05
CA GLN A 169 6.03 1.93 -6.84
C GLN A 169 6.92 2.73 -5.90
N PHE A 170 6.92 4.05 -6.02
CA PHE A 170 7.68 4.94 -5.14
C PHE A 170 7.21 4.83 -3.68
N VAL A 171 5.91 4.93 -3.42
CA VAL A 171 5.34 4.77 -2.06
C VAL A 171 5.60 3.37 -1.51
N ARG A 172 5.43 2.34 -2.35
CA ARG A 172 5.73 0.96 -1.99
C ARG A 172 7.19 0.81 -1.55
N ARG A 173 8.13 1.37 -2.31
CA ARG A 173 9.55 1.27 -1.98
C ARG A 173 9.89 2.03 -0.70
N CYS A 174 9.29 3.21 -0.50
CA CYS A 174 9.46 3.96 0.75
C CYS A 174 8.91 3.20 1.98
N GLU A 175 7.80 2.46 1.84
CA GLU A 175 7.31 1.58 2.91
C GLU A 175 8.29 0.42 3.18
N GLU A 176 8.77 -0.25 2.13
CA GLU A 176 9.72 -1.38 2.24
C GLU A 176 11.05 -0.96 2.91
N LEU A 177 11.52 0.25 2.62
CA LEU A 177 12.74 0.83 3.20
C LEU A 177 12.51 1.60 4.50
N LYS A 178 11.28 1.57 5.05
CA LYS A 178 10.89 2.26 6.29
C LYS A 178 11.20 3.78 6.28
N CYS A 179 11.10 4.43 5.12
CA CYS A 179 11.31 5.86 4.96
C CYS A 179 10.07 6.63 4.40
N PRO A 180 8.88 6.48 5.01
CA PRO A 180 7.66 7.09 4.48
C PRO A 180 7.63 8.62 4.54
N THR A 181 8.48 9.25 5.37
CA THR A 181 8.62 10.71 5.43
C THR A 181 9.13 11.29 4.12
N LEU A 182 10.06 10.61 3.44
CA LEU A 182 10.56 11.02 2.13
C LEU A 182 9.43 11.10 1.10
N ALA A 183 8.53 10.12 1.12
CA ALA A 183 7.36 10.13 0.25
C ALA A 183 6.43 11.31 0.59
N LEU A 184 6.20 11.58 1.88
CA LEU A 184 5.40 12.73 2.32
C LEU A 184 5.99 14.05 1.82
N ASP A 185 7.31 14.25 1.92
CA ASP A 185 7.97 15.48 1.45
C ASP A 185 7.80 15.66 -0.06
N VAL A 186 7.93 14.57 -0.82
CA VAL A 186 7.75 14.58 -2.29
C VAL A 186 6.31 14.93 -2.68
N PHE A 187 5.31 14.39 -1.99
CA PHE A 187 3.90 14.70 -2.26
C PHE A 187 3.45 16.05 -1.67
N SER A 188 4.16 16.59 -0.68
CA SER A 188 3.89 17.92 -0.15
C SER A 188 4.27 19.00 -1.17
N ASP A 189 5.33 18.78 -1.96
CA ASP A 189 5.80 19.71 -2.99
C ASP A 189 5.63 19.17 -4.42
N LYS A 190 4.37 19.07 -4.85
CA LYS A 190 4.02 18.70 -6.24
C LYS A 190 4.67 19.62 -7.29
N VAL A 191 4.88 20.89 -6.94
CA VAL A 191 5.43 21.89 -7.86
C VAL A 191 6.91 21.63 -8.12
N LYS A 192 7.68 21.19 -7.13
CA LYS A 192 9.07 20.79 -7.32
C LYS A 192 9.21 19.42 -7.99
N TYR A 193 8.53 18.41 -7.46
CA TYR A 193 8.83 17.01 -7.84
C TYR A 193 7.98 16.47 -8.99
N GLY A 194 6.81 17.05 -9.27
CA GLY A 194 5.95 16.60 -10.38
C GLY A 194 5.30 15.23 -10.20
N LEU A 195 5.43 14.60 -9.02
CA LEU A 195 4.76 13.37 -8.65
C LEU A 195 3.39 13.67 -8.03
N SER A 196 2.36 12.89 -8.38
CA SER A 196 0.99 13.14 -7.92
C SER A 196 0.37 11.94 -7.21
N LEU A 197 -0.29 12.18 -6.07
CA LEU A 197 -0.97 11.17 -5.26
C LEU A 197 -2.45 11.08 -5.62
N THR A 198 -2.79 10.63 -6.84
CA THR A 198 -4.19 10.61 -7.32
C THR A 198 -4.94 9.32 -7.00
N GLN A 199 -4.24 8.25 -6.61
CA GLN A 199 -4.85 6.96 -6.32
C GLN A 199 -5.06 6.76 -4.82
N LEU A 200 -6.32 6.48 -4.44
CA LEU A 200 -6.70 6.27 -3.04
C LEU A 200 -5.98 5.09 -2.37
N PRO A 201 -5.79 3.90 -3.00
CA PRO A 201 -5.04 2.80 -2.39
C PRO A 201 -3.59 3.18 -2.06
N THR A 202 -2.94 3.95 -2.94
CA THR A 202 -1.57 4.45 -2.75
C THR A 202 -1.52 5.44 -1.57
N ALA A 203 -2.49 6.35 -1.46
CA ALA A 203 -2.59 7.27 -0.34
C ALA A 203 -2.85 6.55 0.99
N ARG A 204 -3.75 5.56 1.01
CA ARG A 204 -4.01 4.70 2.18
C ARG A 204 -2.76 3.93 2.60
N ARG A 205 -1.98 3.43 1.65
CA ARG A 205 -0.71 2.74 1.92
C ARG A 205 0.33 3.66 2.55
N LEU A 206 0.46 4.89 2.05
CA LEU A 206 1.33 5.89 2.65
C LEU A 206 0.84 6.30 4.05
N LEU A 207 -0.48 6.43 4.24
CA LEU A 207 -1.07 6.71 5.55
C LEU A 207 -0.82 5.56 6.54
N HIS A 208 -0.90 4.32 6.05
CA HIS A 208 -0.56 3.13 6.83
C HIS A 208 0.90 3.17 7.32
N SER A 209 1.87 3.46 6.44
CA SER A 209 3.28 3.49 6.84
C SER A 209 3.60 4.64 7.79
N LEU A 210 3.03 5.83 7.56
CA LEU A 210 3.23 7.00 8.42
C LEU A 210 2.66 6.81 9.83
N HIS A 211 1.44 6.31 9.99
CA HIS A 211 0.82 6.24 11.33
C HIS A 211 1.48 5.23 12.27
N LEU A 212 2.19 4.23 11.72
CA LEU A 212 2.92 3.26 12.52
C LEU A 212 4.26 3.81 13.01
N THR A 213 5.00 4.46 12.11
CA THR A 213 6.44 4.72 12.28
C THR A 213 6.79 6.17 12.58
N THR A 214 5.92 7.13 12.24
CA THR A 214 6.26 8.56 12.26
C THR A 214 5.44 9.36 13.28
N PRO A 215 5.84 10.61 13.59
CA PRO A 215 5.04 11.51 14.42
C PRO A 215 3.64 11.77 13.85
N LEU A 216 2.68 12.06 14.73
CA LEU A 216 1.29 12.31 14.35
C LEU A 216 1.16 13.47 13.34
N SER A 217 2.01 14.49 13.44
CA SER A 217 2.06 15.63 12.51
C SER A 217 2.12 15.19 11.05
N ASN A 218 2.89 14.15 10.73
CA ASN A 218 3.06 13.65 9.37
C ASN A 218 1.80 12.96 8.85
N THR A 219 1.10 12.25 9.75
CA THR A 219 -0.19 11.60 9.44
C THR A 219 -1.28 12.66 9.19
N ILE A 220 -1.29 13.74 10.00
CA ILE A 220 -2.19 14.88 9.81
C ILE A 220 -1.85 15.64 8.52
N ALA A 221 -0.57 15.89 8.24
CA ALA A 221 -0.15 16.54 6.99
C ALA A 221 -0.61 15.75 5.76
N LEU A 222 -0.43 14.42 5.76
CA LEU A 222 -0.95 13.58 4.69
C LEU A 222 -2.48 13.66 4.58
N SER A 223 -3.21 13.75 5.69
CA SER A 223 -4.67 13.91 5.64
C SER A 223 -5.11 15.19 4.94
N ALA A 224 -4.36 16.28 5.10
CA ALA A 224 -4.62 17.53 4.39
C ALA A 224 -4.39 17.36 2.87
N LEU A 225 -3.35 16.60 2.48
CA LEU A 225 -3.03 16.33 1.07
C LEU A 225 -4.14 15.58 0.33
N PHE A 226 -5.03 14.84 1.02
CA PHE A 226 -6.15 14.15 0.34
C PHE A 226 -7.01 15.16 -0.44
N SER A 227 -7.34 16.31 0.18
CA SER A 227 -8.11 17.37 -0.48
C SER A 227 -7.35 18.00 -1.65
N LEU A 228 -6.05 18.27 -1.49
CA LEU A 228 -5.19 18.85 -2.52
C LEU A 228 -5.09 17.97 -3.77
N TYR A 229 -5.08 16.65 -3.59
CA TYR A 229 -5.02 15.67 -4.68
C TYR A 229 -6.39 15.20 -5.18
N LYS A 230 -7.49 15.85 -4.77
CA LYS A 230 -8.87 15.48 -5.13
C LYS A 230 -9.24 14.04 -4.73
N LEU A 231 -8.60 13.51 -3.68
CA LEU A 231 -9.02 12.26 -3.04
C LEU A 231 -10.24 12.53 -2.14
N PRO A 232 -11.07 11.52 -1.85
CA PRO A 232 -12.13 11.65 -0.87
C PRO A 232 -11.54 12.14 0.47
N PRO A 233 -12.15 13.11 1.16
CA PRO A 233 -11.65 13.54 2.47
C PRO A 233 -11.62 12.35 3.44
N ILE A 234 -10.67 12.34 4.38
CA ILE A 234 -10.48 11.21 5.29
C ILE A 234 -11.77 10.84 6.05
N SER A 235 -12.59 11.82 6.43
CA SER A 235 -13.88 11.60 7.09
C SER A 235 -14.92 10.85 6.24
N LYS A 236 -14.72 10.73 4.93
CA LYS A 236 -15.58 9.97 4.00
C LYS A 236 -14.97 8.62 3.59
N ASP A 237 -13.76 8.30 4.04
CA ASP A 237 -13.10 7.03 3.75
C ASP A 237 -12.88 6.21 5.03
N LEU A 238 -13.53 5.06 5.16
CA LEU A 238 -13.46 4.23 6.36
C LEU A 238 -12.03 3.81 6.73
N VAL A 239 -11.24 3.40 5.74
CA VAL A 239 -9.87 2.91 5.96
C VAL A 239 -9.01 4.06 6.49
N SER A 240 -9.02 5.21 5.81
CA SER A 240 -8.23 6.37 6.23
C SER A 240 -8.72 6.97 7.54
N CYS A 241 -10.04 7.07 7.76
CA CYS A 241 -10.63 7.60 8.98
C CYS A 241 -10.22 6.78 10.20
N SER A 242 -10.36 5.46 10.11
CA SER A 242 -9.98 4.56 11.20
C SER A 242 -8.48 4.62 11.51
N MET A 243 -7.61 4.65 10.49
CA MET A 243 -6.16 4.80 10.68
C MET A 243 -5.77 6.13 11.33
N LEU A 244 -6.35 7.26 10.88
CA LEU A 244 -6.08 8.57 11.46
C LEU A 244 -6.56 8.65 12.92
N MET A 245 -7.75 8.14 13.23
CA MET A 245 -8.26 8.08 14.60
C MET A 245 -7.38 7.19 15.49
N SER A 246 -6.97 6.01 14.99
CA SER A 246 -6.03 5.11 15.66
C SER A 246 -4.70 5.81 15.96
N ALA A 247 -4.18 6.60 15.02
CA ALA A 247 -2.96 7.40 15.21
C ALA A 247 -3.13 8.47 16.29
N CYS A 248 -4.25 9.21 16.26
CA CYS A 248 -4.56 10.26 17.23
C CYS A 248 -4.67 9.68 18.65
N TYR A 249 -5.38 8.57 18.83
CA TYR A 249 -5.49 7.91 20.14
C TYR A 249 -4.16 7.32 20.62
N LYS A 250 -3.38 6.68 19.72
CA LYS A 250 -2.03 6.21 20.05
C LYS A 250 -1.16 7.36 20.56
N TYR A 251 -1.22 8.52 19.90
CA TYR A 251 -0.48 9.71 20.30
C TYR A 251 -0.95 10.27 21.64
N ALA A 252 -2.27 10.37 21.84
CA ALA A 252 -2.87 10.85 23.09
C ALA A 252 -2.48 10.01 24.31
N ASN A 253 -2.33 8.69 24.11
CA ASN A 253 -1.92 7.75 25.15
C ASN A 253 -0.39 7.68 25.35
N SER A 254 0.42 8.40 24.57
CA SER A 254 1.88 8.41 24.70
C SER A 254 2.36 9.21 25.92
N LYS A 255 3.65 9.12 26.29
CA LYS A 255 4.24 9.91 27.41
C LYS A 255 4.60 11.36 27.04
N LYS A 256 4.17 11.88 25.88
CA LYS A 256 4.51 13.22 25.38
C LYS A 256 3.82 14.37 26.14
N GLU A 257 4.15 15.62 25.78
CA GLU A 257 3.58 16.83 26.36
C GLU A 257 2.05 16.88 26.35
N HIS A 258 1.47 17.50 27.38
CA HIS A 258 0.02 17.52 27.60
C HIS A 258 -0.76 18.27 26.50
N ARG A 259 -0.21 19.38 25.98
CA ARG A 259 -0.89 20.23 25.00
C ARG A 259 -1.16 19.51 23.68
N ASP A 260 -0.18 18.76 23.19
CA ASP A 260 -0.31 18.03 21.92
C ASP A 260 -1.28 16.85 22.04
N LYS A 261 -1.32 16.20 23.22
CA LYS A 261 -2.28 15.12 23.50
C LYS A 261 -3.71 15.62 23.39
N GLN A 262 -4.00 16.79 23.97
CA GLN A 262 -5.33 17.37 23.92
C GLN A 262 -5.72 17.70 22.48
N SER A 263 -4.80 18.25 21.69
CA SER A 263 -5.02 18.52 20.27
C SER A 263 -5.34 17.25 19.49
N ALA A 264 -4.58 16.17 19.72
CA ALA A 264 -4.85 14.86 19.11
C ALA A 264 -6.20 14.28 19.52
N LEU A 265 -6.58 14.40 20.80
CA LEU A 265 -7.88 13.95 21.31
C LEU A 265 -9.05 14.74 20.72
N VAL A 266 -8.91 16.05 20.54
CA VAL A 266 -9.94 16.88 19.90
C VAL A 266 -10.18 16.42 18.47
N VAL A 267 -9.12 16.21 17.69
CA VAL A 267 -9.22 15.67 16.33
C VAL A 267 -9.89 14.29 16.34
N ALA A 268 -9.43 13.37 17.19
CA ALA A 268 -10.03 12.04 17.29
C ALA A 268 -11.53 12.07 17.63
N LYS A 269 -11.93 12.90 18.61
CA LYS A 269 -13.33 13.07 19.03
C LYS A 269 -14.19 13.67 17.92
N SER A 270 -13.68 14.66 17.18
CA SER A 270 -14.40 15.25 16.04
C SER A 270 -14.69 14.26 14.91
N LEU A 271 -13.88 13.21 14.78
CA LEU A 271 -14.05 12.18 13.75
C LEU A 271 -15.02 11.07 14.15
N VAL A 272 -15.41 10.95 15.43
CA VAL A 272 -16.31 9.89 15.92
C VAL A 272 -17.65 9.87 15.16
N PRO A 273 -18.38 11.00 14.96
CA PRO A 273 -19.64 10.97 14.23
C PRO A 273 -19.47 10.56 12.76
N SER A 274 -18.35 10.95 12.14
CA SER A 274 -18.02 10.55 10.76
C SER A 274 -17.76 9.05 10.67
N LEU A 275 -16.99 8.49 11.62
CA LEU A 275 -16.73 7.06 11.68
C LEU A 275 -18.02 6.25 11.89
N GLU A 276 -18.88 6.67 12.82
CA GLU A 276 -20.18 6.02 13.05
C GLU A 276 -21.04 6.02 11.78
N GLY A 277 -21.15 7.18 11.12
CA GLY A 277 -21.88 7.30 9.86
C GLY A 277 -21.31 6.42 8.74
N LEU A 278 -19.99 6.26 8.68
CA LEU A 278 -19.32 5.37 7.73
C LEU A 278 -19.60 3.90 8.04
N LEU A 279 -19.51 3.47 9.30
CA LEU A 279 -19.76 2.07 9.67
C LEU A 279 -21.21 1.64 9.47
N LYS A 280 -22.17 2.54 9.69
CA LYS A 280 -23.59 2.27 9.41
C LYS A 280 -23.87 2.04 7.93
N LYS A 281 -23.11 2.70 7.04
CA LYS A 281 -23.27 2.61 5.57
C LYS A 281 -22.38 1.56 4.92
N ALA A 282 -21.23 1.27 5.51
CA ALA A 282 -20.23 0.40 4.93
C ALA A 282 -20.68 -1.07 4.97
N LYS A 283 -20.39 -1.81 3.89
CA LYS A 283 -20.51 -3.26 3.92
C LYS A 283 -19.48 -3.84 4.91
N PRO A 284 -19.80 -4.92 5.63
CA PRO A 284 -18.82 -5.61 6.48
C PRO A 284 -17.57 -5.99 5.69
N THR A 285 -16.40 -5.70 6.25
CA THR A 285 -15.10 -5.97 5.59
C THR A 285 -14.44 -7.21 6.19
N PHE A 286 -14.40 -8.30 5.44
CA PHE A 286 -13.81 -9.55 5.90
C PHE A 286 -12.30 -9.58 5.68
N VAL A 287 -11.56 -10.09 6.66
CA VAL A 287 -10.13 -10.35 6.52
C VAL A 287 -9.94 -11.61 5.66
N PRO A 288 -9.14 -11.56 4.58
CA PRO A 288 -8.90 -12.74 3.75
C PRO A 288 -8.28 -13.88 4.57
N VAL A 289 -8.76 -15.11 4.37
CA VAL A 289 -8.22 -16.29 5.07
C VAL A 289 -6.87 -16.69 4.48
N LYS A 290 -6.75 -16.67 3.14
CA LYS A 290 -5.55 -17.11 2.41
C LYS A 290 -4.43 -16.07 2.50
N SER A 291 -3.21 -16.53 2.80
CA SER A 291 -2.00 -15.67 2.92
C SER A 291 -1.75 -14.80 1.69
N VAL A 292 -1.87 -15.37 0.47
CA VAL A 292 -1.68 -14.65 -0.79
C VAL A 292 -2.66 -13.48 -0.95
N ASP A 293 -3.91 -13.67 -0.50
CA ASP A 293 -4.93 -12.62 -0.57
C ASP A 293 -4.70 -11.55 0.49
N ARG A 294 -4.21 -11.92 1.68
CA ARG A 294 -3.79 -10.95 2.73
C ARG A 294 -2.68 -10.04 2.23
N ALA A 295 -1.69 -10.59 1.53
CA ALA A 295 -0.57 -9.82 0.97
C ALA A 295 -1.05 -8.80 -0.09
N ARG A 296 -2.07 -9.16 -0.87
CA ARG A 296 -2.66 -8.31 -1.93
C ARG A 296 -3.69 -7.31 -1.40
N ARG A 297 -4.45 -7.68 -0.38
CA ARG A 297 -5.57 -6.90 0.19
C ARG A 297 -5.30 -6.62 1.66
N LYS A 298 -4.45 -5.63 1.90
CA LYS A 298 -4.05 -5.24 3.26
C LYS A 298 -5.11 -4.40 3.98
N GLU A 299 -5.96 -3.67 3.25
CA GLU A 299 -6.91 -2.71 3.82
C GLU A 299 -7.88 -3.30 4.86
N PRO A 300 -8.49 -4.49 4.67
CA PRO A 300 -9.36 -5.07 5.69
C PRO A 300 -8.63 -5.37 7.01
N MET A 301 -7.34 -5.73 6.93
CA MET A 301 -6.51 -5.90 8.13
C MET A 301 -6.29 -4.55 8.80
N TRP A 302 -5.94 -3.52 8.05
CA TRP A 302 -5.75 -2.17 8.60
C TRP A 302 -7.00 -1.65 9.31
N VAL A 303 -8.19 -1.87 8.73
CA VAL A 303 -9.48 -1.55 9.35
C VAL A 303 -9.67 -2.35 10.64
N LYS A 304 -9.52 -3.69 10.61
CA LYS A 304 -9.66 -4.54 11.80
C LYS A 304 -8.81 -4.03 12.97
N TRP A 305 -7.53 -3.76 12.70
CA TRP A 305 -6.57 -3.36 13.73
C TRP A 305 -6.80 -1.93 14.22
N SER A 306 -7.12 -1.02 13.30
CA SER A 306 -7.39 0.39 13.65
C SER A 306 -8.68 0.55 14.44
N LEU A 307 -9.76 -0.15 14.03
CA LEU A 307 -11.04 -0.12 14.75
C LEU A 307 -10.92 -0.72 16.16
N LYS A 308 -10.14 -1.80 16.33
CA LYS A 308 -9.84 -2.35 17.68
C LYS A 308 -9.25 -1.27 18.58
N ARG A 309 -8.20 -0.60 18.12
CA ARG A 309 -7.52 0.45 18.91
C ARG A 309 -8.43 1.65 19.20
N VAL A 310 -9.28 2.03 18.24
CA VAL A 310 -10.27 3.09 18.42
C VAL A 310 -11.30 2.71 19.49
N GLU A 311 -11.83 1.48 19.45
CA GLU A 311 -12.78 0.99 20.46
C GLU A 311 -12.16 0.99 21.86
N ASP A 312 -10.99 0.39 22.02
CA ASP A 312 -10.27 0.32 23.29
C ASP A 312 -10.06 1.74 23.85
N SER A 313 -9.65 2.68 23.00
CA SER A 313 -9.41 4.07 23.40
C SER A 313 -10.68 4.83 23.79
N LEU A 314 -11.79 4.61 23.07
CA LEU A 314 -13.09 5.21 23.37
C LEU A 314 -13.68 4.68 24.70
N VAL A 315 -13.54 3.39 24.95
CA VAL A 315 -13.97 2.75 26.20
C VAL A 315 -13.12 3.28 27.36
N SER A 316 -11.80 3.25 27.24
CA SER A 316 -10.90 3.78 28.29
C SER A 316 -11.12 5.27 28.55
N ALA A 317 -11.38 6.08 27.52
CA ALA A 317 -11.67 7.50 27.70
C ALA A 317 -12.98 7.74 28.46
N SER A 318 -13.99 6.89 28.25
CA SER A 318 -15.29 7.00 28.93
C SER A 318 -15.21 6.52 30.39
N GLN A 319 -14.38 5.52 30.67
CA GLN A 319 -14.09 5.08 32.03
C GLN A 319 -13.39 6.16 32.87
N LYS A 320 -12.46 6.90 32.25
CA LYS A 320 -11.81 8.04 32.90
C LYS A 320 -12.78 9.17 33.28
N THR A 321 -13.92 9.27 32.59
CA THR A 321 -14.99 10.22 32.93
C THR A 321 -16.02 9.65 33.92
N GLY A 322 -15.74 8.50 34.53
CA GLY A 322 -16.60 7.87 35.53
C GLY A 322 -17.70 6.94 34.98
N ALA A 323 -17.75 6.72 33.66
CA ALA A 323 -18.72 5.77 33.10
C ALA A 323 -18.28 4.33 33.38
N SER A 324 -19.22 3.45 33.74
CA SER A 324 -18.94 2.02 33.82
C SER A 324 -18.50 1.48 32.46
N ARG A 325 -17.72 0.38 32.46
CA ARG A 325 -17.31 -0.30 31.22
C ARG A 325 -18.52 -0.67 30.36
N GLU A 326 -19.58 -1.15 31.00
CA GLU A 326 -20.81 -1.56 30.32
C GLU A 326 -21.51 -0.37 29.64
N THR A 327 -21.63 0.77 30.33
CA THR A 327 -22.21 1.99 29.74
C THR A 327 -21.36 2.49 28.57
N ALA A 328 -20.04 2.43 28.69
CA ALA A 328 -19.14 2.80 27.59
C ALA A 328 -19.30 1.86 26.37
N LEU A 329 -19.40 0.55 26.59
CA LEU A 329 -19.63 -0.43 25.52
C LEU A 329 -20.99 -0.24 24.86
N LYS A 330 -22.05 0.02 25.64
CA LYS A 330 -23.39 0.35 25.11
C LYS A 330 -23.35 1.61 24.25
N LYS A 331 -22.63 2.66 24.69
CA LYS A 331 -22.46 3.91 23.93
C LYS A 331 -21.79 3.70 22.57
N TYR A 332 -20.84 2.77 22.46
CA TYR A 332 -20.13 2.46 21.22
C TYR A 332 -20.54 1.11 20.60
N ALA A 333 -21.74 0.63 20.89
CA ALA A 333 -22.23 -0.67 20.40
C ALA A 333 -22.19 -0.77 18.86
N TRP A 334 -22.43 0.33 18.15
CA TRP A 334 -22.34 0.41 16.68
C TRP A 334 -20.97 -0.03 16.12
N LEU A 335 -19.88 0.28 16.84
CA LEU A 335 -18.53 -0.10 16.44
C LEU A 335 -18.33 -1.61 16.62
N ARG A 336 -18.78 -2.12 17.75
CA ARG A 336 -18.69 -3.54 18.11
C ARG A 336 -19.54 -4.41 17.18
N GLU A 337 -20.78 -4.00 16.90
CA GLU A 337 -21.66 -4.65 15.93
C GLU A 337 -21.00 -4.75 14.55
N TYR A 338 -20.39 -3.67 14.06
CA TYR A 338 -19.69 -3.70 12.79
C TYR A 338 -18.52 -4.70 12.80
N ARG A 339 -17.75 -4.74 13.89
CA ARG A 339 -16.64 -5.69 14.07
C ARG A 339 -17.12 -7.14 14.13
N ILE A 340 -18.24 -7.42 14.79
CA ILE A 340 -18.88 -8.76 14.80
C ILE A 340 -19.34 -9.13 13.39
N LYS A 341 -20.11 -8.25 12.72
CA LYS A 341 -20.59 -8.47 11.34
C LYS A 341 -19.43 -8.70 10.36
N SER A 342 -18.30 -8.05 10.58
CA SER A 342 -17.08 -8.18 9.77
C SER A 342 -16.19 -9.37 10.17
N ARG A 343 -16.58 -10.16 11.19
CA ARG A 343 -15.79 -11.26 11.78
C ARG A 343 -14.40 -10.82 12.27
N HIS A 344 -14.31 -9.60 12.80
CA HIS A 344 -13.09 -9.06 13.41
C HIS A 344 -12.90 -9.54 14.84
N ILE A 345 -14.00 -9.83 15.54
CA ILE A 345 -14.07 -10.41 16.88
C ILE A 345 -15.10 -11.55 16.85
N THR A 346 -14.95 -12.51 17.75
CA THR A 346 -15.95 -13.59 17.94
C THR A 346 -17.05 -13.16 18.90
N LEU A 347 -18.21 -13.83 18.88
CA LEU A 347 -19.34 -13.55 19.78
C LEU A 347 -18.98 -13.78 21.26
N GLY A 348 -18.01 -14.63 21.58
CA GLY A 348 -17.54 -14.84 22.95
C GLY A 348 -16.53 -13.80 23.44
N GLU A 349 -15.91 -13.06 22.52
CA GLU A 349 -15.09 -11.88 22.83
C GLU A 349 -15.92 -10.58 22.84
N ALA A 350 -17.22 -10.67 22.51
CA ALA A 350 -18.21 -9.60 22.58
C ALA A 350 -18.84 -9.56 23.99
#